data_AF-A0A1Q9LRF8-F1
#
_entry.id   AF-A0A1Q9LRF8-F1
#
_cell.length_a   1.000
_cell.length_b   1.000
_cell.length_c   1.000
_cell.angle_alpha   90.00
_cell.angle_beta   90.00
_cell.angle_gamma   90.00
#
_symmetry.space_group_name_H-M   'P 1'
#
loop_
_entity.id
_entity.type
_entity.pdbx_description
1 polymer ?
#
loop_
_entity_poly.entity_id
_entity_poly.type
_entity_poly.pdbx_seq_one_letter_code
_entity_poly.pdbx_strand_id
1 'polypeptide(L)'
;MSARVEVAKLARVLGEDPARLAYLTALDPADVRAVRDRATEVLFNDSRAAYLRIAAASRLVPNAITAAVAQRAFGPVMCARVASVLEADRALDLASRLPVAFLADVAAHLDPRRLGPILARLPLDRVVSVGHELVRRGDHLTMGLFVADVPDRTLRAVVEALPEEDLLRTALHSDSHDRLPALFAMIDDSRLPAFAHALTADPELTEDVVPLLTHLDAPGLARLAAVAEELSAVDRKKLRAAVAEAGVVVQLGPLADSLGVR
;
A
#
# COMPACT_ATOMS: atom_id res chain seq x y z
N MET A 1 -1.99 -3.04 -14.34
CA MET A 1 -1.81 -1.82 -13.52
C MET A 1 -1.77 -0.63 -14.46
N SER A 2 -2.52 0.44 -14.18
CA SER A 2 -2.64 1.59 -15.08
C SER A 2 -1.43 2.53 -14.99
N ALA A 3 -1.15 3.29 -16.05
CA ALA A 3 -0.05 4.25 -16.07
C ALA A 3 -0.25 5.38 -15.04
N ARG A 4 -1.52 5.73 -14.76
CA ARG A 4 -1.90 6.73 -13.73
C ARG A 4 -1.36 6.36 -12.35
N VAL A 5 -1.50 5.08 -11.96
CA VAL A 5 -1.01 4.57 -10.67
C VAL A 5 0.51 4.68 -10.58
N GLU A 6 1.24 4.30 -11.64
CA GLU A 6 2.70 4.39 -11.64
C GLU A 6 3.21 5.83 -11.62
N VAL A 7 2.52 6.74 -12.30
CA VAL A 7 2.82 8.18 -12.23
C VAL A 7 2.64 8.71 -10.82
N ALA A 8 1.57 8.32 -10.12
CA ALA A 8 1.35 8.73 -8.73
C ALA A 8 2.49 8.24 -7.80
N LYS A 9 2.93 6.98 -7.97
CA LYS A 9 4.06 6.42 -7.21
C LYS A 9 5.38 7.13 -7.53
N LEU A 10 5.65 7.44 -8.80
CA LEU A 10 6.84 8.20 -9.19
C LEU A 10 6.81 9.62 -8.62
N ALA A 11 5.68 10.31 -8.70
CA ALA A 11 5.51 11.65 -8.14
C ALA A 11 5.83 11.66 -6.64
N ARG A 12 5.38 10.63 -5.90
CA ARG A 12 5.72 10.45 -4.48
C ARG A 12 7.23 10.34 -4.24
N VAL A 13 7.92 9.51 -5.03
CA VAL A 13 9.38 9.34 -4.92
C VAL A 13 10.11 10.66 -5.15
N LEU A 14 9.64 11.45 -6.11
CA LEU A 14 10.23 12.75 -6.47
C LEU A 14 9.81 13.90 -5.55
N GLY A 15 8.80 13.70 -4.69
CA GLY A 15 8.23 14.76 -3.84
C GLY A 15 7.46 15.80 -4.64
N GLU A 16 6.80 15.39 -5.72
CA GLU A 16 6.10 16.26 -6.68
C GLU A 16 4.60 15.94 -6.77
N ASP A 17 3.83 16.88 -7.31
CA ASP A 17 2.41 16.68 -7.64
C ASP A 17 2.28 15.72 -8.85
N PRO A 18 1.47 14.64 -8.77
CA PRO A 18 1.20 13.76 -9.91
C PRO A 18 0.76 14.48 -11.20
N ALA A 19 0.05 15.60 -11.09
CA ALA A 19 -0.39 16.39 -12.23
C ALA A 19 0.79 16.95 -13.04
N ARG A 20 1.92 17.25 -12.40
CA ARG A 20 3.15 17.70 -13.09
C ARG A 20 3.75 16.60 -13.96
N LEU A 21 3.48 15.34 -13.62
CA LEU A 21 3.97 14.15 -14.32
C LEU A 21 2.90 13.50 -15.21
N ALA A 22 1.73 14.13 -15.38
CA ALA A 22 0.61 13.57 -16.14
C ALA A 22 0.98 13.24 -17.60
N TYR A 23 1.97 13.92 -18.19
CA TYR A 23 2.46 13.59 -19.53
C TYR A 23 3.04 12.17 -19.65
N LEU A 24 3.43 11.54 -18.53
CA LEU A 24 3.93 10.16 -18.49
C LEU A 24 2.80 9.12 -18.57
N THR A 25 1.53 9.48 -18.41
CA THR A 25 0.41 8.52 -18.48
C THR A 25 0.20 7.96 -19.89
N ALA A 26 0.82 8.56 -20.91
CA ALA A 26 0.81 8.07 -22.28
C ALA A 26 1.84 6.95 -22.53
N LEU A 27 2.73 6.66 -21.56
CA LEU A 27 3.75 5.63 -21.65
C LEU A 27 3.27 4.28 -21.11
N ASP A 28 4.01 3.21 -21.42
CA ASP A 28 3.79 1.91 -20.81
C ASP A 28 4.04 2.02 -19.28
N PRO A 29 3.12 1.52 -18.43
CA PRO A 29 3.29 1.50 -16.98
C PRO A 29 4.62 0.85 -16.53
N ALA A 30 5.11 -0.16 -17.26
CA ALA A 30 6.36 -0.84 -16.93
C ALA A 30 7.58 0.09 -17.07
N ASP A 31 7.57 1.00 -18.05
CA ASP A 31 8.64 1.98 -18.25
C ASP A 31 8.64 3.04 -17.14
N VAL A 32 7.46 3.53 -16.75
CA VAL A 32 7.31 4.47 -15.63
C VAL A 32 7.81 3.84 -14.33
N ARG A 33 7.48 2.57 -14.10
CA ARG A 33 7.98 1.79 -12.97
C ARG A 33 9.51 1.68 -12.97
N ALA A 34 10.12 1.39 -14.12
CA ALA A 34 11.57 1.31 -14.23
C ALA A 34 12.27 2.64 -13.88
N VAL A 35 11.70 3.77 -14.30
CA VAL A 35 12.18 5.12 -13.94
C VAL A 35 12.05 5.34 -12.43
N ARG A 36 10.90 5.02 -11.85
CA ARG A 36 10.64 5.14 -10.40
C ARG A 36 11.64 4.34 -9.57
N ASP A 37 11.92 3.10 -9.97
CA ASP A 37 12.87 2.24 -9.24
C ASP A 37 14.29 2.84 -9.28
N ARG A 38 14.69 3.45 -10.41
CA ARG A 38 16.01 4.08 -10.57
C ARG A 38 16.10 5.40 -9.81
N ALA A 39 15.05 6.20 -9.84
CA ALA A 39 14.96 7.42 -9.05
C ALA A 39 15.07 7.11 -7.56
N THR A 40 14.39 6.05 -7.10
CA THR A 40 14.48 5.57 -5.72
C THR A 40 15.92 5.17 -5.37
N GLU A 41 16.57 4.36 -6.21
CA GLU A 41 17.96 3.96 -5.98
C GLU A 41 18.91 5.16 -5.86
N VAL A 42 18.82 6.12 -6.79
CA VAL A 42 19.66 7.32 -6.77
C VAL A 42 19.39 8.16 -5.51
N LEU A 43 18.13 8.48 -5.22
CA LEU A 43 17.76 9.35 -4.09
C LEU A 43 18.08 8.74 -2.72
N PHE A 44 18.01 7.42 -2.58
CA PHE A 44 18.37 6.74 -1.32
C PHE A 44 19.87 6.46 -1.17
N ASN A 45 20.61 6.38 -2.28
CA ASN A 45 22.06 6.17 -2.24
C ASN A 45 22.83 7.49 -2.18
N ASP A 46 22.26 8.56 -2.72
CA ASP A 46 22.81 9.90 -2.58
C ASP A 46 22.85 10.28 -1.09
N SER A 47 24.02 10.71 -0.63
CA SER A 47 24.30 11.01 0.78
C SER A 47 24.24 9.85 1.79
N ARG A 48 24.29 8.57 1.36
CA ARG A 48 24.30 7.41 2.30
C ARG A 48 25.38 7.51 3.38
N ALA A 49 26.58 7.96 3.03
CA ALA A 49 27.67 8.15 3.99
C ALA A 49 27.36 9.21 5.06
N ALA A 50 26.58 10.25 4.73
CA ALA A 50 26.12 11.23 5.71
C ALA A 50 25.07 10.62 6.65
N TYR A 51 24.13 9.84 6.12
CA TYR A 51 23.11 9.18 6.93
C TYR A 51 23.70 8.15 7.90
N LEU A 52 24.72 7.40 7.47
CA LEU A 52 25.47 6.50 8.34
C LEU A 52 26.18 7.25 9.48
N ARG A 53 26.74 8.43 9.21
CA ARG A 53 27.34 9.28 10.24
C ARG A 53 26.30 9.78 11.24
N ILE A 54 25.13 10.20 10.79
CA ILE A 54 24.03 10.62 11.67
C ILE A 54 23.53 9.45 12.51
N ALA A 55 23.32 8.27 11.90
CA ALA A 55 22.94 7.05 12.58
C ALA A 55 23.97 6.66 13.66
N ALA A 56 25.26 6.71 13.32
CA ALA A 56 26.34 6.44 14.26
C ALA A 56 26.38 7.44 15.43
N ALA A 57 26.25 8.73 15.13
CA ALA A 57 26.23 9.80 16.12
C ALA A 57 25.03 9.70 17.06
N SER A 58 23.87 9.27 16.54
CA SER A 58 22.68 9.11 17.36
C SER A 58 22.95 8.18 18.55
N ARG A 59 23.79 7.14 18.40
CA ARG A 59 24.16 6.20 19.49
C ARG A 59 24.73 6.85 20.73
N LEU A 60 25.30 8.03 20.60
CA LEU A 60 25.90 8.78 21.71
C LEU A 60 24.86 9.58 22.51
N VAL A 61 23.63 9.65 22.01
CA VAL A 61 22.54 10.46 22.57
C VAL A 61 21.41 9.55 23.05
N PRO A 62 20.84 9.80 24.25
CA PRO A 62 19.64 9.13 24.72
C PRO A 62 18.50 9.16 23.70
N ASN A 63 17.72 8.09 23.64
CA ASN A 63 16.69 7.93 22.60
C ASN A 63 15.54 8.93 22.75
N ALA A 64 15.21 9.38 23.97
CA ALA A 64 14.23 10.44 24.18
C ALA A 64 14.64 11.77 23.54
N ILE A 65 15.91 12.14 23.67
CA ILE A 65 16.46 13.35 23.04
C ILE A 65 16.52 13.16 21.53
N THR A 66 16.98 12.00 21.06
CA THR A 66 17.02 11.68 19.62
C THR A 66 15.62 11.76 18.99
N ALA A 67 14.58 11.23 19.64
CA ALA A 67 13.21 11.30 19.17
C ALA A 67 12.66 12.73 19.15
N ALA A 68 13.05 13.57 20.12
CA ALA A 68 12.68 14.98 20.14
C ALA A 68 13.37 15.77 19.01
N VAL A 69 14.66 15.51 18.77
CA VAL A 69 15.42 16.12 17.65
C VAL A 69 14.85 15.67 16.30
N ALA A 70 14.52 14.39 16.16
CA ALA A 70 13.88 13.84 14.96
C ALA A 70 12.62 14.64 14.57
N GLN A 71 11.73 14.85 15.54
CA GLN A 71 10.47 15.59 15.32
C GLN A 71 10.69 17.09 15.07
N ARG A 72 11.59 17.72 15.82
CA ARG A 72 11.68 19.19 15.87
C ARG A 72 12.69 19.80 14.91
N ALA A 73 13.68 19.02 14.45
CA ALA A 73 14.81 19.55 13.67
C ALA A 73 15.02 18.85 12.33
N PHE A 74 14.85 17.52 12.25
CA PHE A 74 15.15 16.77 11.01
C PHE A 74 13.94 16.63 10.08
N GLY A 75 12.74 16.53 10.63
CA GLY A 75 11.52 16.33 9.86
C GLY A 75 11.44 14.94 9.19
N PRO A 76 10.31 14.64 8.53
CA PRO A 76 9.97 13.27 8.12
C PRO A 76 10.91 12.67 7.07
N VAL A 77 11.30 13.45 6.05
CA VAL A 77 12.18 12.98 4.97
C VAL A 77 13.52 12.53 5.51
N MET A 78 14.18 13.37 6.30
CA MET A 78 15.47 13.04 6.89
C MET A 78 15.34 11.84 7.84
N CYS A 79 14.31 11.81 8.68
CA CYS A 79 14.04 10.66 9.54
C CYS A 79 13.90 9.36 8.74
N ALA A 80 13.21 9.38 7.60
CA ALA A 80 13.05 8.20 6.74
C ALA A 80 14.40 7.74 6.14
N ARG A 81 15.23 8.68 5.66
CA ARG A 81 16.56 8.36 5.13
C ARG A 81 17.47 7.76 6.20
N VAL A 82 17.50 8.35 7.41
CA VAL A 82 18.28 7.80 8.53
C VAL A 82 17.75 6.44 8.96
N ALA A 83 16.42 6.26 9.04
CA ALA A 83 15.81 4.99 9.43
C ALA A 83 16.25 3.82 8.54
N SER A 84 16.45 4.05 7.24
CA SER A 84 16.92 3.03 6.30
C SER A 84 18.34 2.50 6.55
N VAL A 85 19.11 3.15 7.44
CA VAL A 85 20.48 2.77 7.80
C VAL A 85 20.67 2.60 9.32
N LEU A 86 19.59 2.66 10.10
CA LEU A 86 19.62 2.40 11.53
C LEU A 86 19.61 0.90 11.81
N GLU A 87 20.32 0.50 12.88
CA GLU A 87 20.16 -0.82 13.48
C GLU A 87 18.71 -1.01 13.95
N ALA A 88 18.18 -2.22 13.75
CA ALA A 88 16.76 -2.50 13.98
C ALA A 88 16.30 -2.16 15.40
N ASP A 89 17.06 -2.54 16.43
CA ASP A 89 16.74 -2.24 17.84
C ASP A 89 16.59 -0.74 18.09
N ARG A 90 17.48 0.05 17.47
CA ARG A 90 17.49 1.50 17.64
C ARG A 90 16.34 2.15 16.90
N ALA A 91 16.05 1.70 15.68
CA ALA A 91 14.89 2.16 14.93
C ALA A 91 13.57 1.87 15.67
N LEU A 92 13.45 0.68 16.27
CA LEU A 92 12.27 0.28 17.05
C LEU A 92 12.07 1.14 18.31
N ASP A 93 13.14 1.39 19.09
CA ASP A 93 13.01 2.25 20.29
C ASP A 93 12.74 3.71 19.94
N LEU A 94 13.25 4.21 18.80
CA LEU A 94 12.87 5.54 18.33
C LEU A 94 11.40 5.56 17.88
N ALA A 95 10.98 4.60 17.06
CA ALA A 95 9.61 4.52 16.57
C ALA A 95 8.58 4.43 17.71
N SER A 96 8.87 3.71 18.79
CA SER A 96 7.97 3.61 19.94
C SER A 96 7.70 4.96 20.64
N ARG A 97 8.65 5.90 20.54
CA ARG A 97 8.60 7.23 21.17
C ARG A 97 8.04 8.33 20.26
N LEU A 98 7.91 8.07 18.96
CA LEU A 98 7.42 9.04 18.00
C LEU A 98 5.88 9.02 17.94
N PRO A 99 5.22 10.18 17.78
CA PRO A 99 3.78 10.24 17.57
C PRO A 99 3.35 9.49 16.30
N VAL A 100 2.18 8.86 16.32
CA VAL A 100 1.61 8.13 15.16
C VAL A 100 1.52 9.02 13.92
N ALA A 101 1.06 10.27 14.08
CA ALA A 101 0.99 11.23 12.99
C ALA A 101 2.35 11.48 12.33
N PHE A 102 3.41 11.59 13.12
CA PHE A 102 4.77 11.77 12.59
C PHE A 102 5.31 10.49 11.96
N LEU A 103 5.00 9.32 12.53
CA LEU A 103 5.36 8.04 11.91
C LEU A 103 4.69 7.84 10.54
N ALA A 104 3.44 8.30 10.39
CA ALA A 104 2.77 8.30 9.09
C ALA A 104 3.47 9.24 8.09
N ASP A 105 3.91 10.43 8.51
CA ASP A 105 4.72 11.32 7.66
C ASP A 105 6.05 10.64 7.24
N VAL A 106 6.71 9.96 8.19
CA VAL A 106 7.96 9.24 7.92
C VAL A 106 7.72 8.09 6.93
N ALA A 107 6.64 7.31 7.12
CA ALA A 107 6.29 6.18 6.27
C ALA A 107 6.13 6.58 4.79
N ALA A 108 5.62 7.78 4.52
CA ALA A 108 5.48 8.30 3.16
C ALA A 108 6.81 8.50 2.41
N HIS A 109 7.94 8.50 3.12
CA HIS A 109 9.28 8.71 2.57
C HIS A 109 10.23 7.51 2.77
N LEU A 110 9.74 6.40 3.31
CA LEU A 110 10.54 5.19 3.54
C LEU A 110 10.66 4.35 2.26
N ASP A 111 11.78 3.61 2.14
CA ASP A 111 11.91 2.49 1.19
C ASP A 111 11.64 1.19 1.97
N PRO A 112 10.46 0.55 1.81
CA PRO A 112 10.06 -0.60 2.63
C PRO A 112 11.02 -1.79 2.50
N ARG A 113 11.66 -1.95 1.34
CA ARG A 113 12.65 -3.00 1.05
C ARG A 113 13.87 -2.94 1.96
N ARG A 114 14.14 -1.76 2.55
CA ARG A 114 15.26 -1.53 3.48
C ARG A 114 14.87 -1.69 4.94
N LEU A 115 13.60 -1.97 5.24
CA LEU A 115 13.07 -2.00 6.60
C LEU A 115 12.74 -3.40 7.12
N GLY A 116 13.00 -4.47 6.35
CA GLY A 116 12.62 -5.84 6.72
C GLY A 116 12.85 -6.21 8.20
N PRO A 117 14.06 -6.05 8.77
CA PRO A 117 14.33 -6.34 10.18
C PRO A 117 13.51 -5.50 11.18
N ILE A 118 13.14 -4.27 10.81
CA ILE A 118 12.32 -3.37 11.62
C ILE A 118 10.85 -3.79 11.53
N LEU A 119 10.33 -3.98 10.31
CA LEU A 119 8.94 -4.39 10.06
C LEU A 119 8.62 -5.74 10.70
N ALA A 120 9.59 -6.67 10.72
CA ALA A 120 9.48 -7.97 11.37
C ALA A 120 9.35 -7.91 12.89
N ARG A 121 9.49 -6.74 13.52
CA ARG A 121 9.55 -6.58 14.98
C ARG A 121 8.71 -5.43 15.52
N LEU A 122 8.11 -4.62 14.64
CA LEU A 122 7.21 -3.55 15.07
C LEU A 122 6.00 -4.14 15.82
N PRO A 123 5.60 -3.53 16.95
CA PRO A 123 4.36 -3.88 17.64
C PRO A 123 3.14 -3.72 16.74
N LEU A 124 2.23 -4.71 16.76
CA LEU A 124 1.07 -4.75 15.87
C LEU A 124 0.14 -3.55 16.07
N ASP A 125 -0.13 -3.20 17.33
CA ASP A 125 -0.94 -2.03 17.72
C ASP A 125 -0.38 -0.73 17.11
N ARG A 126 0.95 -0.61 17.06
CA ARG A 126 1.60 0.54 16.44
C ARG A 126 1.45 0.56 14.93
N VAL A 127 1.64 -0.58 14.25
CA VAL A 127 1.46 -0.66 12.80
C VAL A 127 0.02 -0.36 12.41
N VAL A 128 -0.95 -0.94 13.13
CA VAL A 128 -2.39 -0.68 12.94
C VAL A 128 -2.71 0.79 13.18
N SER A 129 -2.17 1.40 14.23
CA SER A 129 -2.36 2.85 14.49
C SER A 129 -1.85 3.72 13.34
N VAL A 130 -0.66 3.41 12.79
CA VAL A 130 -0.12 4.13 11.64
C VAL A 130 -0.96 3.87 10.39
N GLY A 131 -1.43 2.63 10.18
CA GLY A 131 -2.34 2.28 9.09
C GLY A 131 -3.63 3.09 9.11
N HIS A 132 -4.28 3.20 10.28
CA HIS A 132 -5.46 4.06 10.44
C HIS A 132 -5.16 5.54 10.18
N GLU A 133 -4.00 6.04 10.62
CA GLU A 133 -3.62 7.43 10.36
C GLU A 133 -3.35 7.69 8.87
N LEU A 134 -2.80 6.73 8.13
CA LEU A 134 -2.64 6.81 6.67
C LEU A 134 -4.02 6.78 5.97
N VAL A 135 -4.91 5.87 6.37
CA VAL A 135 -6.29 5.81 5.88
C VAL A 135 -7.03 7.13 6.11
N ARG A 136 -6.94 7.70 7.32
CA ARG A 136 -7.55 8.99 7.68
C ARG A 136 -7.07 10.13 6.77
N ARG A 137 -5.88 10.02 6.19
CA ARG A 137 -5.27 10.98 5.26
C ARG A 137 -5.52 10.65 3.79
N GLY A 138 -6.11 9.49 3.49
CA GLY A 138 -6.24 8.96 2.14
C GLY A 138 -4.91 8.50 1.52
N ASP A 139 -3.89 8.20 2.33
CA ASP A 139 -2.57 7.80 1.84
C ASP A 139 -2.46 6.27 1.63
N HIS A 140 -3.38 5.72 0.82
CA HIS A 140 -3.38 4.31 0.43
C HIS A 140 -2.18 3.95 -0.44
N LEU A 141 -1.58 4.94 -1.11
CA LEU A 141 -0.34 4.76 -1.88
C LEU A 141 0.79 4.28 -0.98
N THR A 142 1.04 4.97 0.13
CA THR A 142 2.06 4.52 1.10
C THR A 142 1.75 3.13 1.59
N MET A 143 0.49 2.83 1.91
CA MET A 143 0.12 1.49 2.39
C MET A 143 0.42 0.39 1.35
N GLY A 144 0.09 0.63 0.09
CA GLY A 144 0.32 -0.30 -1.02
C GLY A 144 1.80 -0.63 -1.21
N LEU A 145 2.69 0.35 -1.05
CA LEU A 145 4.15 0.15 -1.18
C LEU A 145 4.72 -0.79 -0.11
N PHE A 146 4.09 -0.90 1.06
CA PHE A 146 4.57 -1.77 2.15
C PHE A 146 4.07 -3.21 2.04
N VAL A 147 3.08 -3.48 1.20
CA VAL A 147 2.45 -4.81 1.10
C VAL A 147 3.47 -5.90 0.80
N ALA A 148 4.51 -5.62 0.02
CA ALA A 148 5.56 -6.58 -0.33
C ALA A 148 6.42 -7.01 0.88
N ASP A 149 6.76 -6.06 1.74
CA ASP A 149 7.83 -6.21 2.74
C ASP A 149 7.31 -6.47 4.17
N VAL A 150 6.01 -6.27 4.40
CA VAL A 150 5.39 -6.49 5.71
C VAL A 150 5.13 -8.00 5.93
N PRO A 151 5.46 -8.54 7.14
CA PRO A 151 5.17 -9.94 7.47
C PRO A 151 3.67 -10.26 7.50
N ASP A 152 3.30 -11.50 7.18
CA ASP A 152 1.89 -11.95 7.14
C ASP A 152 1.12 -11.69 8.44
N ARG A 153 1.75 -11.90 9.60
CA ARG A 153 1.10 -11.64 10.90
C ARG A 153 0.68 -10.17 11.06
N THR A 154 1.47 -9.27 10.49
CA THR A 154 1.23 -7.83 10.54
C THR A 154 0.21 -7.42 9.49
N LEU A 155 0.29 -7.98 8.27
CA LEU A 155 -0.73 -7.77 7.25
C LEU A 155 -2.10 -8.24 7.72
N ARG A 156 -2.18 -9.39 8.40
CA ARG A 156 -3.43 -9.89 8.99
C ARG A 156 -4.05 -8.88 9.96
N ALA A 157 -3.27 -8.38 10.91
CA ALA A 157 -3.76 -7.38 11.87
C ALA A 157 -4.25 -6.08 11.17
N VAL A 158 -3.59 -5.66 10.09
CA VAL A 158 -4.01 -4.50 9.29
C VAL A 158 -5.28 -4.81 8.49
N VAL A 159 -5.38 -5.98 7.84
CA VAL A 159 -6.57 -6.41 7.10
C VAL A 159 -7.78 -6.50 8.02
N GLU A 160 -7.62 -7.06 9.22
CA GLU A 160 -8.67 -7.15 10.24
C GLU A 160 -9.13 -5.77 10.75
N ALA A 161 -8.22 -4.79 10.83
CA ALA A 161 -8.51 -3.48 11.40
C ALA A 161 -9.12 -2.48 10.40
N LEU A 162 -8.88 -2.64 9.09
CA LEU A 162 -9.27 -1.63 8.09
C LEU A 162 -10.56 -1.97 7.34
N PRO A 163 -11.38 -0.95 7.00
CA PRO A 163 -12.55 -1.12 6.12
C PRO A 163 -12.20 -1.65 4.73
N GLU A 164 -13.18 -2.28 4.08
CA GLU A 164 -12.97 -2.95 2.79
C GLU A 164 -12.59 -1.97 1.66
N GLU A 165 -13.19 -0.78 1.66
CA GLU A 165 -12.87 0.27 0.68
C GLU A 165 -11.39 0.71 0.76
N ASP A 166 -10.84 0.79 1.98
CA ASP A 166 -9.43 1.14 2.20
C ASP A 166 -8.49 -0.01 1.81
N LEU A 167 -8.91 -1.26 1.99
CA LEU A 167 -8.19 -2.43 1.50
C LEU A 167 -8.12 -2.45 -0.02
N LEU A 168 -9.25 -2.14 -0.70
CA LEU A 168 -9.31 -2.04 -2.16
C LEU A 168 -8.39 -0.93 -2.69
N ARG A 169 -8.46 0.27 -2.12
CA ARG A 169 -7.57 1.38 -2.50
C ARG A 169 -6.09 1.07 -2.23
N THR A 170 -5.80 0.39 -1.12
CA THR A 170 -4.43 -0.05 -0.82
C THR A 170 -3.93 -1.07 -1.84
N ALA A 171 -4.78 -2.03 -2.25
CA ALA A 171 -4.44 -3.04 -3.23
C ALA A 171 -4.10 -2.43 -4.60
N LEU A 172 -4.78 -1.34 -5.01
CA LEU A 172 -4.47 -0.59 -6.25
C LEU A 172 -3.03 -0.11 -6.33
N HIS A 173 -2.46 0.26 -5.20
CA HIS A 173 -1.10 0.78 -5.14
C HIS A 173 -0.05 -0.28 -4.78
N SER A 174 -0.46 -1.53 -4.56
CA SER A 174 0.48 -2.63 -4.31
C SER A 174 1.23 -3.01 -5.58
N ASP A 175 2.53 -3.22 -5.46
CA ASP A 175 3.34 -3.83 -6.53
C ASP A 175 3.36 -5.38 -6.45
N SER A 176 2.88 -5.92 -5.33
CA SER A 176 2.90 -7.35 -5.00
C SER A 176 1.53 -7.98 -5.22
N HIS A 177 1.11 -8.01 -6.48
CA HIS A 177 -0.16 -8.63 -6.86
C HIS A 177 -0.19 -10.15 -6.59
N ASP A 178 0.98 -10.79 -6.58
CA ASP A 178 1.17 -12.19 -6.19
C ASP A 178 0.73 -12.49 -4.75
N ARG A 179 0.70 -11.47 -3.88
CA ARG A 179 0.22 -11.61 -2.49
C ARG A 179 -1.29 -11.43 -2.33
N LEU A 180 -2.00 -10.95 -3.37
CA LEU A 180 -3.43 -10.67 -3.28
C LEU A 180 -4.28 -11.89 -2.91
N PRO A 181 -4.02 -13.12 -3.42
CA PRO A 181 -4.75 -14.31 -2.95
C PRO A 181 -4.65 -14.51 -1.43
N ALA A 182 -3.44 -14.44 -0.89
CA ALA A 182 -3.20 -14.65 0.54
C ALA A 182 -3.84 -13.55 1.39
N LEU A 183 -3.80 -12.30 0.94
CA LEU A 183 -4.45 -11.17 1.61
C LEU A 183 -5.97 -11.28 1.57
N PHE A 184 -6.54 -11.63 0.43
CA PHE A 184 -7.98 -11.84 0.29
C PHE A 184 -8.47 -13.01 1.15
N ALA A 185 -7.67 -14.06 1.30
CA ALA A 185 -7.94 -15.17 2.20
C ALA A 185 -7.97 -14.77 3.69
N MET A 186 -7.39 -13.62 4.07
CA MET A 186 -7.46 -13.08 5.44
C MET A 186 -8.77 -12.35 5.72
N ILE A 187 -9.57 -12.01 4.71
CA ILE A 187 -10.87 -11.37 4.89
C ILE A 187 -11.87 -12.45 5.29
N ASP A 188 -12.53 -12.31 6.44
CA ASP A 188 -13.59 -13.24 6.86
C ASP A 188 -14.80 -13.20 5.93
N ASP A 189 -15.48 -14.34 5.74
CA ASP A 189 -16.68 -14.45 4.88
C ASP A 189 -17.79 -13.46 5.28
N SER A 190 -17.92 -13.15 6.58
CA SER A 190 -18.88 -12.17 7.10
C SER A 190 -18.64 -10.74 6.60
N ARG A 191 -17.43 -10.42 6.12
CA ARG A 191 -17.04 -9.11 5.59
C ARG A 191 -17.14 -9.04 4.07
N LEU A 192 -17.23 -10.18 3.38
CA LEU A 192 -17.31 -10.21 1.93
C LEU A 192 -18.52 -9.45 1.34
N PRO A 193 -19.71 -9.40 1.96
CA PRO A 193 -20.79 -8.53 1.51
C PRO A 193 -20.41 -7.05 1.49
N ALA A 194 -19.74 -6.56 2.55
CA ALA A 194 -19.24 -5.19 2.58
C ALA A 194 -18.14 -4.97 1.53
N PHE A 195 -17.30 -5.97 1.31
CA PHE A 195 -16.24 -5.91 0.29
C PHE A 195 -16.82 -5.81 -1.13
N ALA A 196 -17.79 -6.67 -1.46
CA ALA A 196 -18.48 -6.65 -2.75
C ALA A 196 -19.26 -5.34 -2.95
N HIS A 197 -19.84 -4.77 -1.88
CA HIS A 197 -20.47 -3.46 -1.95
C HIS A 197 -19.44 -2.35 -2.22
N ALA A 198 -18.34 -2.30 -1.47
CA ALA A 198 -17.27 -1.32 -1.64
C ALA A 198 -16.68 -1.35 -3.05
N LEU A 199 -16.54 -2.55 -3.65
CA LEU A 199 -16.10 -2.74 -5.03
C LEU A 199 -16.99 -2.03 -6.06
N THR A 200 -18.26 -1.75 -5.73
CA THR A 200 -19.26 -1.18 -6.66
C THR A 200 -19.75 0.22 -6.26
N ALA A 201 -19.23 0.75 -5.16
CA ALA A 201 -19.64 2.03 -4.59
C ALA A 201 -19.11 3.21 -5.40
N ASP A 202 -17.89 3.10 -5.93
CA ASP A 202 -17.18 4.13 -6.68
C ASP A 202 -16.81 3.59 -8.08
N PRO A 203 -17.35 4.16 -9.18
CA PRO A 203 -17.06 3.71 -10.54
C PRO A 203 -15.58 3.75 -10.90
N GLU A 204 -14.85 4.80 -10.51
CA GLU A 204 -13.42 4.94 -10.85
C GLU A 204 -12.59 3.88 -10.12
N LEU A 205 -12.90 3.65 -8.83
CA LEU A 205 -12.32 2.55 -8.06
C LEU A 205 -12.64 1.18 -8.70
N THR A 206 -13.87 0.98 -9.15
CA THR A 206 -14.32 -0.27 -9.76
C THR A 206 -13.50 -0.59 -11.01
N GLU A 207 -13.36 0.40 -11.91
CA GLU A 207 -12.59 0.27 -13.16
C GLU A 207 -11.14 -0.12 -12.91
N ASP A 208 -10.49 0.50 -11.91
CA ASP A 208 -9.09 0.24 -11.59
C ASP A 208 -8.90 -1.10 -10.82
N VAL A 209 -9.87 -1.52 -9.99
CA VAL A 209 -9.77 -2.73 -9.15
C VAL A 209 -10.13 -4.01 -9.91
N VAL A 210 -11.10 -3.98 -10.84
CA VAL A 210 -11.56 -5.17 -11.57
C VAL A 210 -10.41 -5.95 -12.22
N PRO A 211 -9.45 -5.30 -12.91
CA PRO A 211 -8.26 -6.01 -13.44
C PRO A 211 -7.42 -6.68 -12.36
N LEU A 212 -7.41 -6.17 -11.12
CA LEU A 212 -6.66 -6.80 -10.03
C LEU A 212 -7.30 -8.10 -9.53
N LEU A 213 -8.61 -8.26 -9.70
CA LEU A 213 -9.31 -9.48 -9.28
C LEU A 213 -8.81 -10.71 -10.05
N THR A 214 -8.21 -10.54 -11.24
CA THR A 214 -7.60 -11.65 -11.98
C THR A 214 -6.38 -12.26 -11.29
N HIS A 215 -5.84 -11.59 -10.27
CA HIS A 215 -4.75 -12.10 -9.45
C HIS A 215 -5.24 -12.98 -8.30
N LEU A 216 -6.54 -13.00 -7.99
CA LEU A 216 -7.09 -13.92 -7.00
C LEU A 216 -7.02 -15.37 -7.49
N ASP A 217 -6.89 -16.30 -6.54
CA ASP A 217 -6.96 -17.72 -6.84
C ASP A 217 -8.42 -18.20 -7.02
N ALA A 218 -8.59 -19.44 -7.49
CA ALA A 218 -9.92 -20.00 -7.71
C ALA A 218 -10.81 -20.01 -6.45
N PRO A 219 -10.31 -20.35 -5.24
CA PRO A 219 -11.08 -20.20 -4.00
C PRO A 219 -11.52 -18.75 -3.73
N GLY A 220 -10.62 -17.77 -3.91
CA GLY A 220 -10.95 -16.36 -3.73
C GLY A 220 -12.04 -15.89 -4.69
N LEU A 221 -11.90 -16.22 -5.98
CA LEU A 221 -12.91 -15.90 -6.99
C LEU A 221 -14.26 -16.57 -6.71
N ALA A 222 -14.27 -17.81 -6.24
CA ALA A 222 -15.51 -18.50 -5.87
C ALA A 222 -16.20 -17.86 -4.65
N ARG A 223 -15.44 -17.47 -3.63
CA ARG A 223 -15.96 -16.75 -2.45
C ARG A 223 -16.58 -15.41 -2.86
N LEU A 224 -15.89 -14.65 -3.71
CA LEU A 224 -16.41 -13.37 -4.21
C LEU A 224 -17.64 -13.56 -5.11
N ALA A 225 -17.65 -14.60 -5.94
CA ALA A 225 -18.78 -14.92 -6.81
C ALA A 225 -20.06 -15.20 -6.03
N ALA A 226 -19.98 -15.98 -4.94
CA ALA A 226 -21.12 -16.30 -4.09
C ALA A 226 -21.80 -15.05 -3.54
N VAL A 227 -21.01 -14.05 -3.13
CA VAL A 227 -21.55 -12.79 -2.61
C VAL A 227 -22.01 -11.85 -3.72
N ALA A 228 -21.40 -11.91 -4.90
CA ALA A 228 -21.85 -11.13 -6.06
C ALA A 228 -23.29 -11.48 -6.50
N GLU A 229 -23.74 -12.72 -6.26
CA GLU A 229 -25.13 -13.16 -6.46
C GLU A 229 -26.12 -12.56 -5.48
N GLU A 230 -25.65 -11.99 -4.37
CA GLU A 230 -26.47 -11.34 -3.35
C GLU A 230 -26.51 -9.81 -3.51
N LEU A 231 -25.62 -9.24 -4.34
CA LEU A 231 -25.60 -7.80 -4.64
C LEU A 231 -26.94 -7.31 -5.20
N SER A 232 -27.23 -6.04 -4.95
CA SER A 232 -28.38 -5.36 -5.56
C SER A 232 -28.33 -5.45 -7.08
N ALA A 233 -29.48 -5.43 -7.76
CA ALA A 233 -29.52 -5.45 -9.22
C ALA A 233 -28.73 -4.29 -9.86
N VAL A 234 -28.67 -3.15 -9.18
CA VAL A 234 -27.89 -1.98 -9.59
C VAL A 234 -26.40 -2.26 -9.49
N ASP A 235 -25.92 -2.74 -8.34
CA ASP A 235 -24.49 -2.96 -8.10
C ASP A 235 -23.96 -4.13 -8.92
N ARG A 236 -24.75 -5.19 -9.08
CA ARG A 236 -24.42 -6.30 -9.99
C ARG A 236 -24.29 -5.82 -11.43
N LYS A 237 -25.17 -4.91 -11.88
CA LYS A 237 -25.09 -4.33 -13.23
C LYS A 237 -23.82 -3.48 -13.40
N LYS A 238 -23.44 -2.68 -12.41
CA LYS A 238 -22.19 -1.90 -12.43
C LYS A 238 -20.97 -2.82 -12.52
N LEU A 239 -20.88 -3.82 -11.65
CA LEU A 239 -19.76 -4.76 -11.64
C LEU A 239 -19.66 -5.54 -12.96
N ARG A 240 -20.81 -5.99 -13.49
CA ARG A 240 -20.91 -6.61 -14.81
C ARG A 240 -20.36 -5.71 -15.93
N ALA A 241 -20.72 -4.43 -15.94
CA ALA A 241 -20.24 -3.49 -16.95
C ALA A 241 -18.71 -3.33 -16.86
N ALA A 242 -18.18 -3.10 -15.65
CA ALA A 242 -16.75 -2.95 -15.43
C ALA A 242 -15.95 -4.21 -15.83
N VAL A 243 -16.45 -5.41 -15.53
CA VAL A 243 -15.84 -6.68 -15.96
C VAL A 243 -15.80 -6.82 -17.48
N ALA A 244 -16.86 -6.42 -18.17
CA ALA A 244 -16.93 -6.47 -19.62
C ALA A 244 -15.96 -5.45 -20.27
N GLU A 245 -15.93 -4.22 -19.74
CA GLU A 245 -15.07 -3.14 -20.24
C GLU A 245 -13.58 -3.42 -19.99
N ALA A 246 -13.23 -4.03 -18.86
CA ALA A 246 -11.86 -4.43 -18.56
C ALA A 246 -11.34 -5.59 -19.44
N GLY A 247 -12.21 -6.32 -20.14
CA GLY A 247 -11.81 -7.42 -21.02
C GLY A 247 -11.21 -8.64 -20.30
N VAL A 248 -11.58 -8.84 -19.03
CA VAL A 248 -11.01 -9.90 -18.15
C VAL A 248 -11.99 -11.05 -17.84
N VAL A 249 -13.08 -11.15 -18.59
CA VAL A 249 -14.18 -12.11 -18.36
C VAL A 249 -13.67 -13.55 -18.18
N VAL A 250 -12.74 -14.00 -19.03
CA VAL A 250 -12.24 -15.38 -19.01
C VAL A 250 -11.45 -15.67 -17.73
N GLN A 251 -10.63 -14.71 -17.30
CA GLN A 251 -9.75 -14.81 -16.14
C GLN A 251 -10.52 -14.79 -14.81
N LEU A 252 -11.69 -14.14 -14.77
CA LEU A 252 -12.50 -14.04 -13.56
C LEU A 252 -13.37 -15.28 -13.28
N GLY A 253 -13.48 -16.20 -14.25
CA GLY A 253 -14.06 -17.55 -14.05
C GLY A 253 -15.39 -17.53 -13.28
N PRO A 254 -15.47 -18.10 -12.05
CA PRO A 254 -16.71 -18.16 -11.27
C PRO A 254 -17.39 -16.80 -11.04
N LEU A 255 -16.62 -15.72 -10.91
CA LEU A 255 -17.16 -14.39 -10.74
C LEU A 255 -17.81 -13.86 -12.02
N ALA A 256 -17.21 -14.15 -13.18
CA ALA A 256 -17.82 -13.81 -14.47
C ALA A 256 -19.11 -14.62 -14.72
N ASP A 257 -19.12 -15.89 -14.29
CA ASP A 257 -20.29 -16.75 -14.38
C ASP A 257 -21.46 -16.21 -13.54
N SER A 258 -21.22 -15.82 -12.28
CA SER A 258 -22.26 -15.29 -11.39
C SER A 258 -22.82 -13.93 -11.84
N LEU A 259 -22.05 -13.17 -12.60
CA LEU A 259 -22.47 -11.91 -13.21
C LEU A 259 -23.20 -12.09 -14.56
N GLY A 260 -23.20 -13.29 -15.14
CA GLY A 260 -23.83 -13.59 -16.43
C GLY A 260 -23.15 -12.87 -17.60
N VAL A 261 -21.82 -12.77 -17.58
CA VAL A 261 -20.99 -12.13 -18.64
C VAL A 261 -20.18 -13.12 -19.48
N ARG A 262 -20.23 -14.42 -19.17
CA ARG A 262 -19.52 -15.47 -19.90
C ARG A 262 -20.36 -16.09 -21.00
#